data_AF-A0A399GDU3-F1
#
_entry.id   AF-A0A399GDU3-F1
#
_cell.length_a   1.000
_cell.length_b   1.000
_cell.length_c   1.000
_cell.angle_alpha   90.00
_cell.angle_beta   90.00
_cell.angle_gamma   90.00
#
_symmetry.space_group_name_H-M   'P 1'
#
loop_
_entity.id
_entity.type
_entity.pdbx_description
1 polymer ?
#
loop_
_entity_poly.entity_id
_entity_poly.type
_entity_poly.pdbx_seq_one_letter_code
_entity_poly.pdbx_strand_id
1 'polypeptide(L)'
;MSGSVTEVVYLHMKPGLDLSSGEAKEAWQSTLSTIAKQPGCKALYWGRQVESPDTVQMLVDWESIDDHKTFEGTPGYQPFLSNIMEKLVASGPEMFHVKFPAEYSTSDNPFTMPVTECINAYFPPDYHQDQYSSQFSKFRAQAAEMPQSGAKGVFGGWSVEPHQHENLGEGVNGKLFAGFIGWPDVEAHMAFRKTEDFARIIPLLREGHKGMKVWHVAFQQYK
;
A
#
# COMPACT_ATOMS: atom_id res chain seq x y z
N MET A 1 -22.74 -3.60 -7.74
CA MET A 1 -22.09 -2.28 -7.61
C MET A 1 -20.69 -2.53 -7.11
N SER A 2 -19.67 -2.32 -7.94
CA SER A 2 -18.26 -2.45 -7.54
C SER A 2 -17.89 -1.25 -6.67
N GLY A 3 -17.49 -1.51 -5.42
CA GLY A 3 -16.98 -0.47 -4.53
C GLY A 3 -15.59 0.01 -4.97
N SER A 4 -15.19 1.18 -4.47
CA SER A 4 -13.85 1.73 -4.69
C SER A 4 -12.76 0.77 -4.26
N VAL A 5 -11.62 0.89 -4.90
CA VAL A 5 -10.47 0.02 -4.66
C VAL A 5 -9.18 0.85 -4.72
N THR A 6 -8.21 0.49 -3.89
CA THR A 6 -6.88 1.11 -3.94
C THR A 6 -5.93 0.12 -4.59
N GLU A 7 -5.36 0.49 -5.72
CA GLU A 7 -4.25 -0.23 -6.35
C GLU A 7 -2.96 0.11 -5.57
N VAL A 8 -2.25 -0.92 -5.13
CA VAL A 8 -0.93 -0.81 -4.51
C VAL A 8 0.09 -1.27 -5.53
N VAL A 9 1.03 -0.39 -5.89
CA VAL A 9 2.06 -0.67 -6.91
C VAL A 9 3.44 -0.57 -6.29
N TYR A 10 4.30 -1.55 -6.56
CA TYR A 10 5.74 -1.51 -6.28
C TYR A 10 6.52 -1.43 -7.58
N LEU A 11 7.38 -0.41 -7.67
CA LEU A 11 8.28 -0.18 -8.79
C LEU A 11 9.72 -0.32 -8.28
N HIS A 12 10.38 -1.41 -8.66
CA HIS A 12 11.80 -1.61 -8.39
C HIS A 12 12.63 -0.79 -9.37
N MET A 13 13.15 0.33 -8.90
CA MET A 13 13.79 1.34 -9.73
C MET A 13 15.17 0.89 -10.20
N LYS A 14 15.60 1.38 -11.37
CA LYS A 14 17.01 1.24 -11.75
C LYS A 14 17.91 1.95 -10.72
N PRO A 15 19.09 1.39 -10.40
CA PRO A 15 19.99 1.98 -9.42
C PRO A 15 20.37 3.43 -9.76
N GLY A 16 20.37 4.30 -8.74
CA GLY A 16 20.87 5.67 -8.85
C GLY A 16 19.95 6.67 -9.57
N LEU A 17 18.71 6.29 -9.93
CA LEU A 17 17.78 7.23 -10.56
C LEU A 17 17.34 8.34 -9.60
N ASP A 18 17.52 9.59 -10.02
CA ASP A 18 16.95 10.77 -9.37
C ASP A 18 15.62 11.17 -10.06
N LEU A 19 14.50 11.03 -9.34
CA LEU A 19 13.18 11.37 -9.87
C LEU A 19 12.86 12.88 -9.81
N SER A 20 13.80 13.70 -9.33
CA SER A 20 13.64 15.15 -9.20
C SER A 20 14.31 15.94 -10.32
N SER A 21 15.15 15.29 -11.14
CA SER A 21 15.91 15.92 -12.23
C SER A 21 16.03 15.03 -13.49
N GLY A 22 16.41 15.65 -14.62
CA GLY A 22 16.73 14.96 -15.87
C GLY A 22 15.59 14.16 -16.51
N GLU A 23 15.95 13.22 -17.39
CA GLU A 23 15.00 12.37 -18.13
C GLU A 23 14.16 11.46 -17.21
N ALA A 24 14.72 11.05 -16.07
CA ALA A 24 14.02 10.22 -15.09
C ALA A 24 12.84 10.99 -14.46
N LYS A 25 13.02 12.27 -14.14
CA LYS A 25 11.92 13.14 -13.71
C LYS A 25 10.84 13.26 -14.78
N GLU A 26 11.21 13.48 -16.03
CA GLU A 26 10.24 13.62 -17.13
C GLU A 26 9.43 12.34 -17.32
N ALA A 27 10.11 11.19 -17.33
CA ALA A 27 9.47 9.89 -17.40
C ALA A 27 8.53 9.66 -16.22
N TRP A 28 8.96 10.02 -15.00
CA TRP A 28 8.16 9.88 -13.79
C TRP A 28 6.93 10.78 -13.76
N GLN A 29 7.08 12.06 -14.11
CA GLN A 29 5.96 13.01 -14.21
C GLN A 29 4.97 12.59 -15.30
N SER A 30 5.45 12.05 -16.42
CA SER A 30 4.60 11.47 -17.47
C SER A 30 3.81 10.26 -16.96
N THR A 31 4.46 9.37 -16.19
CA THR A 31 3.80 8.22 -15.53
C THR A 31 2.69 8.68 -14.59
N LEU A 32 3.00 9.55 -13.63
CA LEU A 32 2.00 10.05 -12.67
C LEU A 32 0.86 10.80 -13.39
N SER A 33 1.19 11.65 -14.38
CA SER A 33 0.19 12.37 -15.14
C SER A 33 -0.71 11.46 -15.97
N THR A 34 -0.19 10.36 -16.50
CA THR A 34 -0.98 9.42 -17.30
C THR A 34 -2.02 8.74 -16.42
N ILE A 35 -1.62 8.23 -15.26
CA ILE A 35 -2.51 7.55 -14.30
C ILE A 35 -3.60 8.53 -13.81
N ALA A 36 -3.20 9.70 -13.32
CA ALA A 36 -4.13 10.68 -12.74
C ALA A 36 -5.17 11.24 -13.72
N LYS A 37 -4.94 11.12 -15.04
CA LYS A 37 -5.89 11.55 -16.08
C LYS A 37 -6.91 10.48 -16.45
N GLN A 38 -6.75 9.26 -15.96
CA GLN A 38 -7.66 8.19 -16.32
C GLN A 38 -9.03 8.40 -15.67
N PRO A 39 -10.13 8.13 -16.40
CA PRO A 39 -11.45 8.05 -15.79
C PRO A 39 -11.43 7.11 -14.58
N GLY A 40 -12.11 7.51 -13.50
CA GLY A 40 -12.19 6.74 -12.26
C GLY A 40 -10.98 6.88 -11.33
N CYS A 41 -9.85 7.46 -11.73
CA CYS A 41 -8.76 7.77 -10.80
C CYS A 41 -9.18 8.92 -9.86
N LYS A 42 -9.29 8.63 -8.56
CA LYS A 42 -9.72 9.56 -7.51
C LYS A 42 -8.57 10.24 -6.79
N ALA A 43 -7.48 9.50 -6.55
CA ALA A 43 -6.27 10.01 -5.91
C ALA A 43 -5.07 9.15 -6.31
N LEU A 44 -3.88 9.76 -6.29
CA LEU A 44 -2.61 9.10 -6.54
C LEU A 44 -1.60 9.56 -5.49
N TYR A 45 -1.12 8.63 -4.68
CA TYR A 45 -0.04 8.87 -3.72
C TYR A 45 1.19 8.07 -4.12
N TRP A 46 2.38 8.60 -3.84
CA TRP A 46 3.61 7.86 -4.09
C TRP A 46 4.74 8.29 -3.16
N GLY A 47 5.72 7.42 -2.98
CA GLY A 47 6.94 7.71 -2.24
C GLY A 47 7.96 6.58 -2.37
N ARG A 48 9.20 6.80 -1.94
CA ARG A 48 10.21 5.73 -1.80
C ARG A 48 10.02 5.02 -0.47
N GLN A 49 10.21 3.71 -0.45
CA GLN A 49 10.26 2.96 0.81
C GLN A 49 11.49 3.39 1.61
N VAL A 50 11.36 3.53 2.93
CA VAL A 50 12.47 3.93 3.80
C VAL A 50 13.50 2.80 3.90
N GLU A 51 13.03 1.57 4.06
CA GLU A 51 13.87 0.37 4.25
C GLU A 51 14.51 -0.12 2.95
N SER A 52 13.89 0.20 1.81
CA SER A 52 14.37 -0.17 0.46
C SER A 52 14.22 1.03 -0.48
N PRO A 53 15.11 2.05 -0.41
CA PRO A 53 14.95 3.31 -1.13
C PRO A 53 14.87 3.18 -2.65
N ASP A 54 15.37 2.09 -3.20
CA ASP A 54 15.31 1.66 -4.59
C ASP A 54 13.93 1.13 -5.02
N THR A 55 12.97 1.00 -4.10
CA THR A 55 11.56 0.72 -4.41
C THR A 55 10.71 1.97 -4.24
N VAL A 56 10.01 2.37 -5.30
CA VAL A 56 8.92 3.35 -5.23
C VAL A 56 7.60 2.61 -5.03
N GLN A 57 6.81 3.04 -4.06
CA GLN A 57 5.44 2.58 -3.87
C GLN A 57 4.47 3.65 -4.37
N MET A 58 3.42 3.22 -5.07
CA MET A 58 2.27 4.05 -5.40
C MET A 58 0.99 3.47 -4.80
N LEU A 59 0.04 4.36 -4.51
CA LEU A 59 -1.32 4.04 -4.13
C LEU A 59 -2.24 4.80 -5.08
N VAL A 60 -3.02 4.08 -5.88
CA VAL A 60 -3.99 4.67 -6.82
C VAL A 60 -5.39 4.33 -6.36
N ASP A 61 -6.14 5.34 -5.94
CA ASP A 61 -7.54 5.14 -5.57
C ASP A 61 -8.39 5.19 -6.84
N TRP A 62 -9.00 4.06 -7.18
CA TRP A 62 -9.91 3.92 -8.31
C TRP A 62 -11.37 3.92 -7.84
N GLU A 63 -12.25 4.49 -8.66
CA GLU A 63 -13.69 4.41 -8.48
C GLU A 63 -14.17 2.96 -8.49
N SER A 64 -13.59 2.14 -9.36
CA SER A 64 -13.76 0.70 -9.39
C SER A 64 -12.53 0.02 -10.01
N ILE A 65 -12.38 -1.28 -9.78
CA ILE A 65 -11.37 -2.09 -10.48
C ILE A 65 -11.58 -2.10 -12.01
N ASP A 66 -12.81 -1.89 -12.47
CA ASP A 66 -13.13 -1.88 -13.91
C ASP A 66 -12.61 -0.60 -14.59
N ASP A 67 -12.49 0.50 -13.86
CA ASP A 67 -11.87 1.73 -14.38
C ASP A 67 -10.38 1.53 -14.64
N HIS A 68 -9.67 0.88 -13.72
CA HIS A 68 -8.27 0.49 -13.95
C HIS A 68 -8.15 -0.45 -15.16
N LYS A 69 -8.95 -1.50 -15.22
CA LYS A 69 -8.94 -2.44 -16.37
C LYS A 69 -9.29 -1.76 -17.70
N THR A 70 -10.15 -0.75 -17.67
CA THR A 70 -10.47 0.06 -18.84
C THR A 70 -9.23 0.83 -19.30
N PHE A 71 -8.47 1.42 -18.37
CA PHE A 71 -7.19 2.06 -18.68
C PHE A 71 -6.21 1.06 -19.33
N GLU A 72 -6.06 -0.15 -18.79
CA GLU A 72 -5.22 -1.21 -19.36
C GLU A 72 -5.56 -1.54 -20.82
N GLY A 73 -6.85 -1.44 -21.18
CA GLY A 73 -7.36 -1.67 -22.53
C GLY A 73 -7.19 -0.49 -23.50
N THR A 74 -6.71 0.67 -23.04
CA THR A 74 -6.57 1.85 -23.91
C THR A 74 -5.34 1.77 -24.82
N PRO A 75 -5.36 2.39 -26.01
CA PRO A 75 -4.17 2.48 -26.87
C PRO A 75 -2.97 3.18 -26.22
N GLY A 76 -3.21 4.01 -25.19
CA GLY A 76 -2.17 4.72 -24.45
C GLY A 76 -1.43 3.87 -23.42
N TYR A 77 -1.97 2.71 -23.03
CA TYR A 77 -1.41 1.89 -21.95
C TYR A 77 -0.04 1.30 -22.29
N GLN A 78 0.11 0.74 -23.50
CA GLN A 78 1.39 0.12 -23.90
C GLN A 78 2.54 1.15 -23.96
N PRO A 79 2.38 2.33 -24.62
CA PRO A 79 3.40 3.39 -24.54
C PRO A 79 3.71 3.86 -23.11
N PHE A 80 2.67 3.94 -22.26
CA PHE A 80 2.83 4.27 -20.84
C PHE A 80 3.68 3.24 -20.10
N LEU A 81 3.38 1.94 -20.28
CA LEU A 81 4.12 0.85 -19.67
C LEU A 81 5.56 0.79 -20.18
N SER A 82 5.79 0.94 -21.49
CA SER A 82 7.13 1.01 -22.08
C SER A 82 7.96 2.15 -21.47
N ASN A 83 7.36 3.34 -21.27
CA ASN A 83 8.06 4.45 -20.61
C ASN A 83 8.54 4.07 -19.20
N ILE A 84 7.75 3.33 -18.42
CA ILE A 84 8.15 2.84 -17.10
C ILE A 84 9.27 1.80 -17.23
N MET A 85 9.04 0.76 -18.03
CA MET A 85 9.97 -0.38 -18.19
C MET A 85 11.34 0.05 -18.71
N GLU A 86 11.38 0.95 -19.70
CA GLU A 86 12.62 1.33 -20.35
C GLU A 86 13.41 2.37 -19.57
N LYS A 87 12.73 3.28 -18.85
CA LYS A 87 13.40 4.45 -18.24
C LYS A 87 13.52 4.37 -16.73
N LEU A 88 12.62 3.67 -16.05
CA LEU A 88 12.46 3.80 -14.61
C LEU A 88 12.81 2.52 -13.85
N VAL A 89 12.30 1.36 -14.28
CA VAL A 89 12.36 0.14 -13.47
C VAL A 89 13.39 -0.87 -13.97
N ALA A 90 13.94 -1.65 -13.04
CA ALA A 90 14.84 -2.77 -13.33
C ALA A 90 14.08 -4.06 -13.65
N SER A 91 12.83 -4.17 -13.19
CA SER A 91 11.92 -5.30 -13.42
C SER A 91 10.49 -4.81 -13.60
N GLY A 92 9.59 -5.68 -14.03
CA GLY A 92 8.16 -5.36 -14.18
C GLY A 92 7.54 -4.79 -12.88
N PRO A 93 6.57 -3.87 -12.99
CA PRO A 93 5.77 -3.44 -11.84
C PRO A 93 5.08 -4.62 -11.16
N GLU A 94 5.06 -4.61 -9.83
CA GLU A 94 4.20 -5.49 -9.04
C GLU A 94 3.00 -4.68 -8.57
N MET A 95 1.79 -5.22 -8.73
CA MET A 95 0.57 -4.52 -8.32
C MET A 95 -0.51 -5.47 -7.85
N PHE A 96 -1.36 -4.97 -6.95
CA PHE A 96 -2.55 -5.65 -6.47
C PHE A 96 -3.56 -4.62 -5.98
N HIS A 97 -4.80 -5.05 -5.83
CA HIS A 97 -5.92 -4.19 -5.46
C HIS A 97 -6.38 -4.51 -4.04
N VAL A 98 -6.58 -3.50 -3.22
CA VAL A 98 -7.08 -3.62 -1.84
C VAL A 98 -8.44 -2.97 -1.73
N LYS A 99 -9.39 -3.69 -1.12
CA LYS A 99 -10.68 -3.13 -0.76
C LYS A 99 -10.68 -2.76 0.72
N PHE A 100 -10.77 -1.47 0.98
CA PHE A 100 -10.97 -0.96 2.33
C PHE A 100 -12.45 -0.98 2.72
N PRO A 101 -12.77 -1.31 3.98
CA PRO A 101 -14.10 -1.11 4.55
C PRO A 101 -14.58 0.34 4.41
N ALA A 102 -15.87 0.52 4.10
CA ALA A 102 -16.46 1.83 3.78
C ALA A 102 -16.54 2.79 4.98
N GLU A 103 -16.43 2.25 6.19
CA GLU A 103 -16.46 2.99 7.45
C GLU A 103 -15.15 3.72 7.79
N TYR A 104 -14.11 3.58 6.97
CA TYR A 104 -12.85 4.27 7.20
C TYR A 104 -13.00 5.76 6.91
N SER A 105 -12.66 6.58 7.91
CA SER A 105 -12.76 8.04 7.77
C SER A 105 -11.73 8.56 6.78
N THR A 106 -12.18 9.38 5.84
CA THR A 106 -11.28 10.10 4.93
C THR A 106 -10.53 11.24 5.61
N SER A 107 -11.00 11.71 6.78
CA SER A 107 -10.33 12.79 7.54
C SER A 107 -9.01 12.38 8.16
N ASP A 108 -8.86 11.08 8.46
CA ASP A 108 -7.66 10.49 9.07
C ASP A 108 -7.05 9.48 8.10
N ASN A 109 -6.80 9.92 6.86
CA ASN A 109 -6.15 9.08 5.85
C ASN A 109 -4.67 8.88 6.21
N PRO A 110 -4.18 7.63 6.43
CA PRO A 110 -2.77 7.40 6.73
C PRO A 110 -1.84 7.92 5.63
N PHE A 111 -2.29 7.96 4.36
CA PHE A 111 -1.47 8.37 3.21
C PHE A 111 -1.15 9.87 3.17
N THR A 112 -1.80 10.68 4.02
CA THR A 112 -1.52 12.12 4.16
C THR A 112 -0.65 12.43 5.39
N MET A 113 -0.31 11.41 6.19
CA MET A 113 0.58 11.55 7.33
C MET A 113 2.05 11.67 6.86
N PRO A 114 2.94 12.32 7.63
CA PRO A 114 4.34 12.49 7.24
C PRO A 114 5.04 11.18 6.88
N VAL A 115 4.71 10.11 7.60
CA VAL A 115 5.16 8.74 7.30
C VAL A 115 3.97 7.79 7.42
N THR A 116 3.85 6.83 6.51
CA THR A 116 2.95 5.69 6.62
C THR A 116 3.75 4.43 6.84
N GLU A 117 3.44 3.67 7.89
CA GLU A 117 3.81 2.26 8.01
C GLU A 117 2.89 1.44 7.09
N CYS A 118 3.50 0.70 6.18
CA CYS A 118 2.85 -0.22 5.26
C CYS A 118 3.10 -1.66 5.72
N ILE A 119 2.06 -2.48 5.71
CA ILE A 119 2.09 -3.85 6.21
C ILE A 119 1.48 -4.77 5.16
N ASN A 120 2.19 -5.84 4.80
CA ASN A 120 1.60 -6.96 4.07
C ASN A 120 1.63 -8.20 4.96
N ALA A 121 0.46 -8.70 5.35
CA ALA A 121 0.29 -9.95 6.08
C ALA A 121 -0.25 -11.05 5.16
N TYR A 122 0.43 -12.20 5.14
CA TYR A 122 0.16 -13.30 4.21
C TYR A 122 -0.47 -14.48 4.95
N PHE A 123 -1.61 -14.96 4.45
CA PHE A 123 -2.43 -15.99 5.07
C PHE A 123 -2.61 -17.20 4.15
N PRO A 124 -2.84 -18.40 4.72
CA PRO A 124 -3.20 -19.59 3.94
C PRO A 124 -4.46 -19.36 3.09
N PRO A 125 -4.61 -20.06 1.95
CA PRO A 125 -5.76 -19.91 1.06
C PRO A 125 -7.11 -20.19 1.73
N ASP A 126 -7.13 -21.10 2.71
CA ASP A 126 -8.32 -21.52 3.47
C ASP A 126 -8.62 -20.61 4.68
N TYR A 127 -7.77 -19.63 4.98
CA TYR A 127 -7.97 -18.74 6.13
C TYR A 127 -9.27 -17.91 6.01
N HIS A 128 -10.08 -17.88 7.06
CA HIS A 128 -11.34 -17.12 7.08
C HIS A 128 -11.08 -15.62 7.25
N GLN A 129 -11.24 -14.84 6.17
CA GLN A 129 -10.93 -13.42 6.15
C GLN A 129 -11.64 -12.62 7.25
N ASP A 130 -12.91 -12.93 7.52
CA ASP A 130 -13.72 -12.26 8.56
C ASP A 130 -13.12 -12.39 9.96
N GLN A 131 -12.41 -13.47 10.24
CA GLN A 131 -11.72 -13.66 11.52
C GLN A 131 -10.66 -12.58 11.72
N TYR A 132 -9.76 -12.40 10.74
CA TYR A 132 -8.71 -11.40 10.86
C TYR A 132 -9.22 -9.97 10.63
N SER A 133 -10.23 -9.76 9.78
CA SER A 133 -10.93 -8.46 9.69
C SER A 133 -11.49 -8.03 11.04
N SER A 134 -12.10 -8.96 11.79
CA SER A 134 -12.62 -8.69 13.14
C SER A 134 -11.51 -8.37 14.15
N GLN A 135 -10.37 -9.06 14.06
CA GLN A 135 -9.20 -8.78 14.90
C GLN A 135 -8.58 -7.43 14.58
N PHE A 136 -8.44 -7.10 13.30
CA PHE A 136 -7.94 -5.81 12.86
C PHE A 136 -8.86 -4.68 13.29
N SER A 137 -10.19 -4.85 13.23
CA SER A 137 -11.13 -3.87 13.78
C SER A 137 -10.95 -3.65 15.29
N LYS A 138 -10.66 -4.71 16.07
CA LYS A 138 -10.31 -4.57 17.49
C LYS A 138 -8.97 -3.85 17.69
N PHE A 139 -7.97 -4.16 16.87
CA PHE A 139 -6.67 -3.47 16.89
C PHE A 139 -6.85 -1.97 16.65
N ARG A 140 -7.63 -1.59 15.64
CA ARG A 140 -7.97 -0.19 15.34
C ARG A 140 -8.64 0.50 16.51
N ALA A 141 -9.65 -0.14 17.11
CA ALA A 141 -10.38 0.43 18.24
C ALA A 141 -9.46 0.65 19.44
N GLN A 142 -8.62 -0.33 19.79
CA GLN A 142 -7.68 -0.19 20.91
C GLN A 142 -6.55 0.81 20.62
N ALA A 143 -6.07 0.91 19.37
CA ALA A 143 -5.09 1.92 18.97
C ALA A 143 -5.67 3.34 19.08
N ALA A 144 -6.95 3.54 18.77
CA ALA A 144 -7.62 4.84 18.91
C ALA A 144 -7.74 5.30 20.37
N GLU A 145 -7.72 4.38 21.34
CA GLU A 145 -7.67 4.67 22.77
C GLU A 145 -6.25 5.07 23.26
N MET A 146 -5.27 5.10 22.35
CA MET A 146 -3.86 5.39 22.64
C MET A 146 -3.34 6.63 21.89
N PRO A 147 -3.96 7.81 22.05
CA PRO A 147 -3.56 9.02 21.32
C PRO A 147 -2.10 9.43 21.57
N GLN A 148 -1.52 9.02 22.71
CA GLN A 148 -0.10 9.24 23.04
C GLN A 148 0.87 8.56 22.08
N SER A 149 0.43 7.56 21.30
CA SER A 149 1.26 6.94 20.27
C SER A 149 1.62 7.90 19.14
N GLY A 150 0.79 8.92 18.90
CA GLY A 150 0.89 9.79 17.73
C GLY A 150 0.41 9.15 16.42
N ALA A 151 0.05 7.85 16.45
CA ALA A 151 -0.51 7.16 15.29
C ALA A 151 -1.87 7.76 14.91
N LYS A 152 -2.08 7.99 13.62
CA LYS A 152 -3.35 8.48 13.06
C LYS A 152 -3.61 7.80 11.74
N GLY A 153 -4.88 7.49 11.50
CA GLY A 153 -5.27 6.71 10.33
C GLY A 153 -4.74 5.28 10.43
N VAL A 154 -5.66 4.34 10.60
CA VAL A 154 -5.35 2.92 10.58
C VAL A 154 -6.27 2.28 9.57
N PHE A 155 -5.76 2.02 8.37
CA PHE A 155 -6.51 1.39 7.30
C PHE A 155 -6.00 -0.04 7.11
N GLY A 156 -6.89 -0.96 6.78
CA GLY A 156 -6.51 -2.29 6.36
C GLY A 156 -7.58 -2.96 5.52
N GLY A 157 -7.17 -3.80 4.58
CA GLY A 157 -8.08 -4.45 3.67
C GLY A 157 -7.47 -5.69 3.05
N TRP A 158 -8.34 -6.54 2.52
CA TRP A 158 -7.91 -7.73 1.78
C TRP A 158 -7.58 -7.38 0.34
N SER A 159 -6.50 -7.97 -0.15
CA SER A 159 -6.18 -8.00 -1.57
C SER A 159 -7.26 -8.74 -2.35
N VAL A 160 -7.57 -8.27 -3.56
CA VAL A 160 -8.45 -8.95 -4.51
C VAL A 160 -7.72 -10.13 -5.15
N GLU A 161 -6.46 -9.94 -5.52
CA GLU A 161 -5.59 -10.96 -6.10
C GLU A 161 -5.03 -11.89 -5.02
N PRO A 162 -4.77 -13.17 -5.34
CA PRO A 162 -4.03 -14.06 -4.46
C PRO A 162 -2.53 -13.75 -4.49
N HIS A 163 -1.82 -14.11 -3.42
CA HIS A 163 -0.39 -13.80 -3.27
C HIS A 163 0.40 -15.02 -2.83
N GLN A 164 1.60 -15.17 -3.38
CA GLN A 164 2.58 -16.15 -2.91
C GLN A 164 3.48 -15.54 -1.84
N HIS A 165 3.96 -16.38 -0.94
CA HIS A 165 4.96 -16.02 0.06
C HIS A 165 5.72 -17.28 0.47
N GLU A 166 7.02 -17.18 0.72
CA GLU A 166 7.88 -18.31 1.09
C GLU A 166 7.30 -19.15 2.26
N ASN A 167 6.77 -18.47 3.28
CA ASN A 167 6.14 -19.10 4.44
C ASN A 167 4.78 -19.78 4.18
N LEU A 168 4.19 -19.65 2.99
CA LEU A 168 2.97 -20.37 2.60
C LEU A 168 3.29 -21.72 1.95
N GLY A 169 4.53 -21.93 1.53
CA GLY A 169 4.95 -23.06 0.70
C GLY A 169 5.08 -22.68 -0.78
N GLU A 170 5.96 -23.38 -1.48
CA GLU A 170 6.24 -23.14 -2.89
C GLU A 170 4.98 -23.33 -3.75
N GLY A 171 4.69 -22.36 -4.62
CA GLY A 171 3.51 -22.38 -5.50
C GLY A 171 2.16 -22.16 -4.81
N VAL A 172 2.13 -21.92 -3.49
CA VAL A 172 0.89 -21.71 -2.74
C VAL A 172 0.41 -20.26 -2.88
N ASN A 173 -0.72 -20.11 -3.56
CA ASN A 173 -1.45 -18.85 -3.69
C ASN A 173 -2.34 -18.62 -2.46
N GLY A 174 -1.86 -17.83 -1.50
CA GLY A 174 -2.58 -17.45 -0.30
C GLY A 174 -3.35 -16.14 -0.44
N LYS A 175 -3.79 -15.63 0.71
CA LYS A 175 -4.48 -14.34 0.86
C LYS A 175 -3.52 -13.30 1.41
N LEU A 176 -3.67 -12.05 0.98
CA LEU A 176 -2.90 -10.92 1.50
C LEU A 176 -3.84 -9.92 2.15
N PHE A 177 -3.49 -9.49 3.36
CA PHE A 177 -4.08 -8.32 4.00
C PHE A 177 -3.05 -7.19 3.99
N ALA A 178 -3.42 -6.04 3.42
CA ALA A 178 -2.60 -4.85 3.42
C ALA A 178 -3.07 -3.91 4.53
N GLY A 179 -2.15 -3.46 5.39
CA GLY A 179 -2.39 -2.50 6.45
C GLY A 179 -1.57 -1.23 6.27
N PHE A 180 -2.11 -0.10 6.69
CA PHE A 180 -1.51 1.22 6.58
C PHE A 180 -1.77 2.02 7.85
N ILE A 181 -0.71 2.50 8.49
CA ILE A 181 -0.77 3.24 9.75
C ILE A 181 0.00 4.55 9.59
N GLY A 182 -0.65 5.68 9.80
CA GLY A 182 0.00 6.98 9.69
C GLY A 182 0.73 7.36 10.97
N TRP A 183 1.93 7.91 10.82
CA TRP A 183 2.85 8.25 11.89
C TRP A 183 3.44 9.66 11.67
N PRO A 184 3.80 10.38 12.76
CA PRO A 184 4.50 11.66 12.66
C PRO A 184 5.90 11.52 12.03
N ASP A 185 6.59 10.42 12.31
CA ASP A 185 7.88 10.02 11.77
C ASP A 185 8.14 8.53 12.09
N VAL A 186 9.26 7.98 11.58
CA VAL A 186 9.64 6.58 11.81
C VAL A 186 10.01 6.36 13.28
N GLU A 187 10.66 7.33 13.91
CA GLU A 187 11.10 7.29 15.30
C GLU A 187 9.92 7.14 16.27
N ALA A 188 8.79 7.79 16.01
CA ALA A 188 7.57 7.72 16.79
C ALA A 188 6.98 6.30 16.77
N HIS A 189 6.91 5.67 15.58
CA HIS A 189 6.53 4.25 15.49
C HIS A 189 7.51 3.38 16.30
N MET A 190 8.80 3.56 16.09
CA MET A 190 9.83 2.76 16.78
C MET A 190 9.84 2.96 18.30
N ALA A 191 9.47 4.15 18.78
CA ALA A 191 9.28 4.44 20.20
C ALA A 191 8.02 3.76 20.73
N PHE A 192 6.89 3.84 20.01
CA PHE A 192 5.65 3.17 20.38
C PHE A 192 5.83 1.66 20.52
N ARG A 193 6.61 1.02 19.63
CA ARG A 193 6.93 -0.43 19.70
C ARG A 193 7.58 -0.88 21.00
N LYS A 194 8.13 0.04 21.80
CA LYS A 194 8.79 -0.25 23.09
C LYS A 194 7.85 -0.10 24.28
N THR A 195 6.59 0.27 24.06
CA THR A 195 5.60 0.54 25.12
C THR A 195 4.81 -0.71 25.51
N GLU A 196 4.27 -0.71 26.72
CA GLU A 196 3.33 -1.76 27.18
C GLU A 196 2.03 -1.75 26.37
N ASP A 197 1.59 -0.57 25.92
CA ASP A 197 0.43 -0.42 25.04
C ASP A 197 0.62 -1.18 23.73
N PHE A 198 1.78 -1.04 23.08
CA PHE A 198 2.10 -1.83 21.90
C PHE A 198 2.11 -3.33 22.20
N ALA A 199 2.75 -3.75 23.28
CA ALA A 199 2.80 -5.16 23.69
C ALA A 199 1.40 -5.76 23.90
N ARG A 200 0.45 -4.94 24.39
CA ARG A 200 -0.96 -5.32 24.58
C ARG A 200 -1.71 -5.51 23.27
N ILE A 201 -1.51 -4.65 22.27
CA ILE A 201 -2.33 -4.67 21.03
C ILE A 201 -1.71 -5.49 19.90
N ILE A 202 -0.39 -5.63 19.85
CA ILE A 202 0.29 -6.30 18.73
C ILE A 202 -0.13 -7.76 18.50
N PRO A 203 -0.58 -8.55 19.51
CA PRO A 203 -1.10 -9.90 19.24
C PRO A 203 -2.27 -9.92 18.26
N LEU A 204 -3.14 -8.88 18.28
CA LEU A 204 -4.29 -8.78 17.37
C LEU A 204 -3.89 -8.67 15.90
N LEU A 205 -2.69 -8.16 15.62
CA LEU A 205 -2.14 -8.05 14.28
C LEU A 205 -1.30 -9.28 13.89
N ARG A 206 -0.70 -9.97 14.87
CA ARG A 206 0.19 -11.11 14.61
C ARG A 206 -0.53 -12.44 14.46
N GLU A 207 -1.78 -12.55 14.91
CA GLU A 207 -2.50 -13.81 14.91
C GLU A 207 -2.91 -14.24 13.49
N GLY A 208 -2.58 -15.48 13.13
CA GLY A 208 -3.11 -16.17 11.95
C GLY A 208 -2.27 -16.07 10.67
N HIS A 209 -1.50 -15.00 10.47
CA HIS A 209 -0.65 -14.87 9.29
C HIS A 209 0.55 -15.84 9.34
N LYS A 210 1.06 -16.24 8.18
CA LYS A 210 2.29 -17.06 8.03
C LYS A 210 3.51 -16.23 7.70
N GLY A 211 3.32 -15.05 7.14
CA GLY A 211 4.38 -14.09 6.85
C GLY A 211 3.87 -12.68 7.03
N MET A 212 4.75 -11.76 7.41
CA MET A 212 4.44 -10.34 7.48
C MET A 212 5.65 -9.54 7.04
N LYS A 213 5.43 -8.56 6.18
CA LYS A 213 6.42 -7.55 5.78
C LYS A 213 5.94 -6.19 6.28
N VAL A 214 6.86 -5.38 6.80
CA VAL A 214 6.58 -4.04 7.30
C VAL A 214 7.67 -3.10 6.79
N TRP A 215 7.26 -1.95 6.29
CA TRP A 215 8.16 -0.88 5.83
C TRP A 215 7.46 0.46 5.98
N HIS A 216 8.17 1.56 5.73
CA HIS A 216 7.63 2.91 5.79
C HIS A 216 7.71 3.61 4.45
N VAL A 217 6.77 4.49 4.18
CA VAL A 217 6.78 5.39 3.03
C VAL A 217 6.33 6.78 3.46
N ALA A 218 7.11 7.80 3.10
CA ALA A 218 6.65 9.18 3.14
C ALA A 218 5.90 9.48 1.83
N PHE A 219 4.58 9.25 1.84
CA PHE A 219 3.76 9.47 0.67
C PHE A 219 3.57 10.96 0.41
N GLN A 220 3.55 11.32 -0.87
CA GLN A 220 3.05 12.61 -1.34
C GLN A 220 1.93 12.37 -2.35
N GLN A 221 0.91 13.21 -2.28
CA GLN A 221 -0.18 13.19 -3.22
C GLN A 221 0.24 13.88 -4.53
N TYR A 222 0.03 13.22 -5.66
CA TYR A 222 0.17 13.82 -6.97
C TYR A 222 -1.11 14.56 -7.33
N LYS A 223 -1.04 15.90 -7.23
CA LYS A 223 -2.05 16.89 -7.63
C LYS A 223 -3.47 16.66 -7.10
#